data_AF-A0AAV0YC54-F1
#
_entry.id   AF-A0AAV0YC54-F1
#
_cell.length_a   1.000
_cell.length_b   1.000
_cell.length_c   1.000
_cell.angle_alpha   90.00
_cell.angle_beta   90.00
_cell.angle_gamma   90.00
#
_symmetry.space_group_name_H-M   'P 1'
#
loop_
_entity.id
_entity.type
_entity.pdbx_description
1 polymer ?
#
loop_
_entity_poly.entity_id
_entity_poly.type
_entity_poly.pdbx_seq_one_letter_code
_entity_poly.pdbx_strand_id
1 'polypeptide(L)'
;MAPTATKTANRSNHPNETKGKIITCKAAVAYGPGEPLVVEEIIVHPPRKMEVRIKILYTSICHTDLSGWQGESEPQRAFPRIFGHEASGIVESVGEGVSDMKERDYVVVIFNGECGECVYCTCEKTNMCEKFGVNPMKKEMCDGTSRFSTKDGKAIFHFMNTSTFTEYTVVDSACVVKINPQYTSSLKNLTLLSCGVSTELEANGN
;
A
#
# COMPACT_ATOMS: atom_id res chain seq x y z
N MET A 1 23.40 -46.92 4.83
CA MET A 1 22.18 -46.31 5.41
C MET A 1 22.02 -44.94 4.76
N ALA A 2 21.05 -44.80 3.86
CA ALA A 2 20.79 -43.56 3.15
C ALA A 2 19.95 -42.61 4.02
N PRO A 3 20.27 -41.30 4.10
CA PRO A 3 19.45 -40.36 4.82
C PRO A 3 18.19 -40.02 4.01
N THR A 4 17.05 -40.09 4.69
CA THR A 4 15.71 -39.88 4.17
C THR A 4 15.49 -38.39 3.86
N ALA A 5 15.21 -38.07 2.60
CA ALA A 5 14.85 -36.72 2.17
C ALA A 5 13.51 -36.30 2.80
N THR A 6 13.53 -35.27 3.64
CA THR A 6 12.33 -34.63 4.18
C THR A 6 11.70 -33.78 3.08
N LYS A 7 10.46 -34.12 2.68
CA LYS A 7 9.66 -33.31 1.74
C LYS A 7 9.47 -31.92 2.32
N THR A 8 10.10 -30.91 1.73
CA THR A 8 9.74 -29.51 1.92
C THR A 8 8.33 -29.28 1.36
N ALA A 9 7.39 -28.91 2.24
CA ALA A 9 6.04 -28.54 1.88
C ALA A 9 6.07 -27.33 0.94
N ASN A 10 5.61 -27.56 -0.29
CA ASN A 10 5.51 -26.56 -1.33
C ASN A 10 4.34 -25.62 -0.98
N ARG A 11 4.61 -24.40 -0.48
CA ARG A 11 3.58 -23.37 -0.25
C ARG A 11 3.26 -22.64 -1.55
N SER A 12 2.58 -23.31 -2.47
CA SER A 12 1.94 -22.66 -3.61
C SER A 12 0.59 -22.10 -3.15
N ASN A 13 0.57 -20.93 -2.52
CA ASN A 13 -0.70 -20.25 -2.23
C ASN A 13 -1.31 -19.76 -3.54
N HIS A 14 -2.38 -20.43 -3.98
CA HIS A 14 -3.17 -19.98 -5.11
C HIS A 14 -3.89 -18.66 -4.74
N PRO A 15 -3.84 -17.62 -5.59
CA PRO A 15 -4.44 -16.32 -5.29
C PRO A 15 -5.96 -16.34 -5.07
N ASN A 16 -6.65 -17.44 -5.41
CA ASN A 16 -8.09 -17.59 -5.24
C ASN A 16 -8.51 -18.11 -3.84
N GLU A 17 -7.59 -18.57 -2.99
CA GLU A 17 -7.94 -19.14 -1.68
C GLU A 17 -8.26 -18.10 -0.60
N THR A 18 -7.78 -16.87 -0.74
CA THR A 18 -7.82 -15.81 0.28
C THR A 18 -8.81 -14.67 -0.01
N LYS A 19 -9.46 -14.68 -1.18
CA LYS A 19 -10.47 -13.69 -1.55
C LYS A 19 -11.62 -13.63 -0.54
N GLY A 20 -11.96 -12.43 -0.09
CA GLY A 20 -13.02 -12.20 0.89
C GLY A 20 -12.71 -12.66 2.32
N LYS A 21 -11.50 -13.17 2.57
CA LYS A 21 -11.03 -13.62 3.89
C LYS A 21 -9.97 -12.67 4.44
N ILE A 22 -9.79 -12.69 5.76
CA ILE A 22 -8.63 -12.06 6.38
C ILE A 22 -7.34 -12.78 5.97
N ILE A 23 -6.24 -12.04 5.91
CA ILE A 23 -4.89 -12.57 5.70
C ILE A 23 -4.08 -12.27 6.96
N THR A 24 -3.35 -13.27 7.46
CA THR A 24 -2.28 -13.04 8.43
C THR A 24 -0.94 -12.99 7.69
N CYS A 25 -0.21 -11.89 7.81
CA CYS A 25 1.06 -11.69 7.13
C CYS A 25 2.00 -10.81 7.94
N LYS A 26 3.27 -10.72 7.52
CA LYS A 26 4.26 -9.87 8.18
C LYS A 26 4.10 -8.40 7.77
N ALA A 27 4.32 -7.52 8.73
CA ALA A 27 4.46 -6.08 8.52
C ALA A 27 5.51 -5.49 9.47
N ALA A 28 6.08 -4.35 9.11
CA ALA A 28 6.92 -3.55 10.00
C ALA A 28 6.05 -2.45 10.62
N VAL A 29 5.79 -2.56 11.93
CA VAL A 29 4.88 -1.69 12.68
C VAL A 29 5.70 -0.76 13.57
N ALA A 30 5.39 0.54 13.50
CA ALA A 30 5.88 1.53 14.45
C ALA A 30 4.87 1.70 15.58
N TYR A 31 5.31 1.60 16.83
CA TYR A 31 4.47 1.80 18.02
C TYR A 31 4.57 3.19 18.63
N GLY A 32 5.62 3.93 18.28
CA GLY A 32 5.84 5.31 18.71
C GLY A 32 6.81 6.03 17.79
N PRO A 33 6.94 7.36 17.95
CA PRO A 33 7.82 8.18 17.12
C PRO A 33 9.29 7.82 17.35
N GLY A 34 9.99 7.47 16.27
CA GLY A 34 11.42 7.09 16.29
C GLY A 34 11.73 5.76 16.98
N GLU A 35 10.72 5.02 17.46
CA GLU A 35 10.93 3.69 18.03
C GLU A 35 11.27 2.67 16.94
N PRO A 36 12.11 1.66 17.21
CA PRO A 36 12.43 0.63 16.23
C PRO A 36 11.17 -0.02 15.63
N LEU A 37 11.14 -0.20 14.32
CA LEU A 37 10.06 -0.91 13.65
C LEU A 37 10.05 -2.38 14.09
N VAL A 38 8.90 -2.86 14.56
CA VAL A 38 8.69 -4.25 14.97
C VAL A 38 8.17 -5.03 13.78
N VAL A 39 8.92 -6.03 13.32
CA VAL A 39 8.46 -6.96 12.29
C VAL A 39 7.65 -8.07 12.93
N GLU A 40 6.34 -8.04 12.74
CA GLU A 40 5.41 -8.99 13.36
C GLU A 40 4.30 -9.43 12.41
N GLU A 41 3.53 -10.44 12.84
CA GLU A 41 2.36 -10.89 12.11
C GLU A 41 1.12 -10.05 12.49
N ILE A 42 0.51 -9.43 11.49
CA ILE A 42 -0.72 -8.65 11.59
C ILE A 42 -1.87 -9.33 10.86
N ILE A 43 -3.08 -8.81 11.04
CA ILE A 43 -4.28 -9.17 10.28
C ILE A 43 -4.56 -8.08 9.25
N VAL A 44 -4.73 -8.49 8.00
CA VAL A 44 -5.15 -7.65 6.87
C VAL A 44 -6.55 -8.06 6.44
N HIS A 45 -7.51 -7.14 6.55
CA HIS A 45 -8.90 -7.37 6.18
C HIS A 45 -9.07 -7.43 4.64
N PRO A 46 -10.14 -8.09 4.14
CA PRO A 46 -10.46 -8.04 2.71
C PRO A 46 -10.82 -6.62 2.26
N PRO A 47 -10.65 -6.30 0.96
CA PRO A 47 -11.04 -5.00 0.43
C PRO A 47 -12.57 -4.85 0.45
N ARG A 48 -13.05 -3.65 0.77
CA ARG A 48 -14.45 -3.23 0.66
C ARG A 48 -14.71 -2.57 -0.70
N LYS A 49 -15.91 -1.99 -0.86
CA LYS A 49 -16.31 -1.29 -2.09
C LYS A 49 -15.26 -0.24 -2.49
N MET A 50 -14.89 -0.24 -3.77
CA MET A 50 -13.85 0.62 -4.36
C MET A 50 -12.44 0.47 -3.73
N GLU A 51 -12.14 -0.66 -3.10
CA GLU A 51 -10.81 -0.95 -2.57
C GLU A 51 -10.13 -2.11 -3.29
N VAL A 52 -8.81 -2.14 -3.24
CA VAL A 52 -7.97 -3.17 -3.83
C VAL A 52 -7.01 -3.68 -2.77
N ARG A 53 -6.89 -5.00 -2.65
CA ARG A 53 -5.86 -5.64 -1.84
C ARG A 53 -4.72 -6.11 -2.72
N ILE A 54 -3.51 -5.69 -2.36
CA ILE A 54 -2.30 -5.87 -3.16
C ILE A 54 -1.31 -6.69 -2.35
N LYS A 55 -0.73 -7.71 -2.99
CA LYS A 55 0.50 -8.36 -2.50
C LYS A 55 1.69 -7.50 -2.90
N ILE A 56 2.39 -6.95 -1.92
CA ILE A 56 3.59 -6.14 -2.15
C ILE A 56 4.73 -7.06 -2.61
N LEU A 57 5.36 -6.72 -3.74
CA LEU A 57 6.54 -7.42 -4.24
C LEU A 57 7.82 -6.64 -3.93
N TYR A 58 7.75 -5.32 -4.07
CA TYR A 58 8.86 -4.41 -3.87
C TYR A 58 8.34 -3.14 -3.19
N THR A 59 9.13 -2.62 -2.25
CA THR A 59 8.91 -1.30 -1.65
C THR A 59 10.25 -0.64 -1.38
N SER A 60 10.32 0.68 -1.53
CA SER A 60 11.49 1.50 -1.21
C SER A 60 11.24 2.34 0.03
N ILE A 61 12.32 2.89 0.59
CA ILE A 61 12.29 3.81 1.73
C ILE A 61 12.57 5.20 1.18
N CYS A 62 11.63 6.11 1.38
CA CYS A 62 11.77 7.51 1.01
C CYS A 62 11.96 8.38 2.26
N HIS A 63 12.52 9.58 2.11
CA HIS A 63 12.73 10.52 3.21
C HIS A 63 11.41 10.84 3.95
N THR A 64 10.29 10.89 3.24
CA THR A 64 8.97 11.11 3.84
C THR A 64 8.57 10.00 4.81
N ASP A 65 8.97 8.75 4.56
CA ASP A 65 8.74 7.65 5.52
C ASP A 65 9.55 7.86 6.80
N LEU A 66 10.80 8.32 6.68
CA LEU A 66 11.69 8.61 7.81
C LEU A 66 11.14 9.76 8.66
N SER A 67 10.79 10.90 8.05
CA SER A 67 10.18 12.04 8.75
C SER A 67 8.86 11.68 9.43
N GLY A 68 8.02 10.88 8.76
CA GLY A 68 6.78 10.37 9.33
C GLY A 68 7.01 9.44 10.52
N TRP A 69 7.97 8.52 10.40
CA TRP A 69 8.36 7.59 11.46
C TRP A 69 8.95 8.29 12.68
N GLN A 70 9.80 9.30 12.48
CA GLN A 70 10.34 10.14 13.55
C GLN A 70 9.27 11.05 14.19
N GLY A 71 8.12 11.21 13.52
CA GLY A 71 7.03 12.05 13.99
C GLY A 71 7.40 13.53 13.97
N GLU A 72 8.12 14.00 12.94
CA GLU A 72 8.53 15.40 12.83
C GLU A 72 7.32 16.36 12.70
N SER A 73 6.23 15.87 12.12
CA SER A 73 4.97 16.59 11.94
C SER A 73 3.91 16.10 12.93
N GLU A 74 3.50 16.95 13.89
CA GLU A 74 2.43 16.66 14.86
C GLU A 74 1.13 16.14 14.19
N PRO A 75 0.61 16.77 13.11
CA PRO A 75 -0.51 16.25 12.33
C PRO A 75 -0.42 14.76 11.96
N GLN A 76 0.79 14.32 11.61
CA GLN A 76 1.04 12.97 11.12
C GLN A 76 1.28 11.96 12.26
N ARG A 77 1.43 12.38 13.52
CA ARG A 77 1.66 11.44 14.63
C ARG A 77 0.43 10.59 14.90
N ALA A 78 0.45 9.36 14.41
CA ALA A 78 -0.54 8.33 14.72
C ALA A 78 0.17 6.98 14.80
N PHE A 79 -0.02 6.30 15.92
CA PHE A 79 0.61 5.01 16.23
C PHE A 79 -0.41 4.11 16.96
N PRO A 80 -0.35 2.77 16.79
CA PRO A 80 0.60 2.04 15.95
C PRO A 80 0.31 2.25 14.45
N ARG A 81 1.33 2.22 13.60
CA ARG A 81 1.20 2.52 12.15
C ARG A 81 2.14 1.68 11.29
N ILE A 82 1.70 1.38 10.08
CA ILE A 82 2.54 0.83 9.00
C ILE A 82 2.88 1.96 8.04
N PHE A 83 4.17 2.23 7.86
CA PHE A 83 4.70 3.23 6.93
C PHE A 83 4.94 2.64 5.54
N GLY A 84 5.60 3.42 4.67
CA GLY A 84 5.87 3.06 3.30
C GLY A 84 4.80 3.59 2.37
N HIS A 85 5.23 4.28 1.32
CA HIS A 85 4.35 4.82 0.29
C HIS A 85 4.86 4.60 -1.14
N GLU A 86 6.03 3.97 -1.27
CA GLU A 86 6.61 3.64 -2.56
C GLU A 86 6.63 2.12 -2.77
N ALA A 87 5.74 1.59 -3.62
CA ALA A 87 5.69 0.15 -3.86
C ALA A 87 5.07 -0.27 -5.19
N SER A 88 5.41 -1.50 -5.58
CA SER A 88 4.80 -2.23 -6.69
C SER A 88 4.44 -3.63 -6.25
N GLY A 89 3.39 -4.16 -6.85
CA GLY A 89 2.79 -5.40 -6.39
C GLY A 89 1.90 -6.05 -7.42
N ILE A 90 1.18 -7.07 -6.95
CA ILE A 90 0.18 -7.79 -7.71
C ILE A 90 -1.15 -7.69 -6.98
N VAL A 91 -2.23 -7.38 -7.70
CA VAL A 91 -3.59 -7.43 -7.16
C VAL A 91 -3.90 -8.84 -6.70
N GLU A 92 -4.20 -8.98 -5.40
CA GLU A 92 -4.67 -10.24 -4.81
C GLU A 92 -6.18 -10.36 -4.91
N SER A 93 -6.92 -9.29 -4.58
CA SER A 93 -8.37 -9.22 -4.74
C SER A 93 -8.84 -7.78 -4.87
N VAL A 94 -10.02 -7.61 -5.47
CA VAL A 94 -10.69 -6.32 -5.61
C VAL A 94 -12.04 -6.37 -4.89
N GLY A 95 -12.46 -5.24 -4.33
CA GLY A 95 -13.79 -5.09 -3.76
C GLY A 95 -14.84 -4.70 -4.79
N GLU A 96 -16.08 -4.59 -4.33
CA GLU A 96 -17.23 -4.24 -5.17
C GLU A 96 -17.02 -2.90 -5.90
N GLY A 97 -17.38 -2.84 -7.18
CA GLY A 97 -17.34 -1.61 -7.98
C GLY A 97 -16.01 -1.30 -8.68
N VAL A 98 -14.91 -1.98 -8.31
CA VAL A 98 -13.65 -1.88 -9.04
C VAL A 98 -13.79 -2.61 -10.39
N SER A 99 -13.60 -1.90 -11.50
CA SER A 99 -13.88 -2.39 -12.85
C SER A 99 -12.68 -2.38 -13.80
N ASP A 100 -11.65 -1.60 -13.47
CA ASP A 100 -10.44 -1.36 -14.26
C ASP A 100 -9.25 -2.23 -13.85
N MET A 101 -9.36 -2.93 -12.72
CA MET A 101 -8.37 -3.86 -12.18
C MET A 101 -8.98 -5.21 -11.85
N LYS A 102 -8.15 -6.26 -11.91
CA LYS A 102 -8.50 -7.62 -11.49
C LYS A 102 -7.31 -8.34 -10.88
N GLU A 103 -7.60 -9.46 -10.23
CA GLU A 103 -6.59 -10.37 -9.68
C GLU A 103 -5.49 -10.67 -10.70
N ARG A 104 -4.24 -10.70 -10.21
CA ARG A 104 -3.01 -10.90 -11.00
C ARG A 104 -2.58 -9.73 -11.88
N ASP A 105 -3.33 -8.63 -11.93
CA ASP A 105 -2.81 -7.41 -12.54
C ASP A 105 -1.61 -6.89 -11.72
N TYR A 106 -0.57 -6.48 -12.41
CA TYR A 106 0.57 -5.80 -11.80
C TYR A 106 0.24 -4.33 -11.61
N VAL A 107 0.60 -3.79 -10.46
CA VAL A 107 0.22 -2.44 -10.05
C VAL A 107 1.34 -1.71 -9.36
N VAL A 108 1.27 -0.38 -9.40
CA VAL A 108 2.03 0.53 -8.55
C VAL A 108 1.01 1.26 -7.67
N VAL A 109 1.33 1.40 -6.39
CA VAL A 109 0.52 2.24 -5.49
C VAL A 109 0.95 3.69 -5.66
N ILE A 110 0.00 4.62 -5.57
CA ILE A 110 0.26 6.05 -5.64
C ILE A 110 -0.31 6.72 -4.40
N PHE A 111 0.50 7.53 -3.72
CA PHE A 111 0.10 8.16 -2.46
C PHE A 111 -0.89 9.31 -2.65
N ASN A 112 -0.84 9.94 -3.84
CA ASN A 112 -1.75 10.98 -4.28
C ASN A 112 -2.66 10.36 -5.36
N GLY A 113 -3.86 9.95 -4.95
CA GLY A 113 -4.80 9.28 -5.85
C GLY A 113 -5.66 10.26 -6.65
N GLU A 114 -6.46 9.73 -7.57
CA GLU A 114 -7.32 10.51 -8.46
C GLU A 114 -8.74 9.98 -8.47
N CYS A 115 -9.72 10.83 -8.14
CA CYS A 115 -11.14 10.46 -8.24
C CYS A 115 -11.72 10.64 -9.65
N GLY A 116 -11.07 11.42 -10.52
CA GLY A 116 -11.51 11.72 -11.89
C GLY A 116 -12.70 12.68 -12.02
N GLU A 117 -13.37 13.02 -10.92
CA GLU A 117 -14.64 13.77 -10.95
C GLU A 117 -14.61 15.12 -10.21
N CYS A 118 -13.63 15.37 -9.33
CA CYS A 118 -13.55 16.63 -8.58
C CYS A 118 -13.01 17.79 -9.45
N VAL A 119 -13.20 19.02 -8.97
CA VAL A 119 -12.74 20.23 -9.68
C VAL A 119 -11.23 20.23 -9.93
N TYR A 120 -10.45 19.61 -9.03
CA TYR A 120 -9.00 19.52 -9.19
C TYR A 120 -8.61 18.46 -10.23
N CYS A 121 -9.21 17.27 -10.19
CA CYS A 121 -8.93 16.21 -11.17
C CYS A 121 -9.34 16.61 -12.61
N THR A 122 -10.33 17.49 -12.76
CA THR A 122 -10.77 18.00 -14.08
C THR A 122 -10.01 19.26 -14.51
N CYS A 123 -9.09 19.76 -13.68
CA CYS A 123 -8.30 20.95 -13.96
C CYS A 123 -6.92 20.57 -14.50
N GLU A 124 -6.59 21.04 -15.71
CA GLU A 124 -5.29 20.78 -16.35
C GLU A 124 -4.08 21.42 -15.63
N LYS A 125 -4.31 22.23 -14.59
CA LYS A 125 -3.26 23.00 -13.89
C LYS A 125 -2.78 22.32 -12.60
N THR A 126 -3.39 21.23 -12.18
CA THR A 126 -3.03 20.56 -10.92
C THR A 126 -3.19 19.05 -11.04
N ASN A 127 -2.30 18.32 -10.39
CA ASN A 127 -2.39 16.87 -10.19
C ASN A 127 -3.02 16.52 -8.82
N MET A 128 -3.53 17.50 -8.09
CA MET A 128 -4.13 17.28 -6.76
C MET A 128 -5.54 16.69 -6.88
N CYS A 129 -5.92 15.91 -5.89
CA CYS A 129 -7.28 15.42 -5.72
C CYS A 129 -7.86 15.88 -4.39
N GLU A 130 -9.12 16.32 -4.39
CA GLU A 130 -9.82 16.72 -3.18
C GLU A 130 -10.01 15.54 -2.21
N LYS A 131 -10.34 14.37 -2.76
CA LYS A 131 -10.73 13.18 -1.99
C LYS A 131 -9.56 12.28 -1.62
N PHE A 132 -8.63 12.09 -2.56
CA PHE A 132 -7.53 11.14 -2.44
C PHE A 132 -6.15 11.81 -2.45
N GLY A 133 -6.12 13.14 -2.31
CA GLY A 133 -4.89 13.87 -2.10
C GLY A 133 -4.22 13.53 -0.77
N VAL A 134 -2.93 13.84 -0.65
CA VAL A 134 -2.20 13.65 0.60
C VAL A 134 -2.81 14.51 1.70
N ASN A 135 -3.24 13.86 2.77
CA ASN A 135 -3.73 14.53 3.96
C ASN A 135 -2.93 14.06 5.18
N PRO A 136 -2.13 14.92 5.83
CA PRO A 136 -1.31 14.54 6.97
C PRO A 136 -2.14 14.09 8.18
N MET A 137 -3.40 14.50 8.27
CA MET A 137 -4.33 14.12 9.34
C MET A 137 -5.01 12.77 9.11
N LYS A 138 -4.94 12.21 7.89
CA LYS A 138 -5.60 10.94 7.55
C LYS A 138 -4.81 9.76 8.14
N LYS A 139 -5.54 8.86 8.81
CA LYS A 139 -4.97 7.70 9.54
C LYS A 139 -5.58 6.37 9.13
N GLU A 140 -6.64 6.41 8.33
CA GLU A 140 -7.53 5.29 8.02
C GLU A 140 -7.97 5.37 6.55
N MET A 141 -8.71 4.35 6.09
CA MET A 141 -9.36 4.39 4.77
C MET A 141 -10.42 5.50 4.70
N CYS A 142 -10.94 5.78 3.52
CA CYS A 142 -11.96 6.82 3.34
C CYS A 142 -13.27 6.57 4.11
N ASP A 143 -13.53 5.33 4.52
CA ASP A 143 -14.68 4.97 5.35
C ASP A 143 -14.45 5.14 6.87
N GLY A 144 -13.30 5.70 7.28
CA GLY A 144 -12.96 5.93 8.68
C GLY A 144 -12.63 4.64 9.44
N THR A 145 -12.18 3.59 8.75
CA THR A 145 -11.74 2.35 9.39
C THR A 145 -10.39 1.91 8.88
N SER A 146 -9.64 1.19 9.72
CA SER A 146 -8.41 0.52 9.28
C SER A 146 -8.69 -0.83 8.62
N ARG A 147 -7.79 -1.24 7.73
CA ARG A 147 -7.69 -2.61 7.17
C ARG A 147 -6.65 -3.45 7.87
N PHE A 148 -5.95 -2.89 8.86
CA PHE A 148 -4.91 -3.54 9.62
C PHE A 148 -5.31 -3.63 11.09
N SER A 149 -5.05 -4.79 11.68
CA SER A 149 -5.09 -4.96 13.12
C SER A 149 -3.97 -5.87 13.60
N THR A 150 -3.57 -5.71 14.85
CA THR A 150 -2.78 -6.71 15.57
C THR A 150 -3.61 -7.98 15.76
N LYS A 151 -2.97 -9.09 16.16
CA LYS A 151 -3.68 -10.36 16.42
C LYS A 151 -4.72 -10.28 17.54
N ASP A 152 -4.52 -9.39 18.51
CA ASP A 152 -5.48 -9.09 19.58
C ASP A 152 -6.57 -8.10 19.16
N GLY A 153 -6.60 -7.69 17.89
CA GLY A 153 -7.68 -6.90 17.30
C GLY A 153 -7.55 -5.39 17.46
N LYS A 154 -6.39 -4.87 17.91
CA LYS A 154 -6.14 -3.42 17.98
C LYS A 154 -5.85 -2.89 16.58
N ALA A 155 -6.50 -1.80 16.20
CA ALA A 155 -6.31 -1.18 14.90
C ALA A 155 -4.87 -0.66 14.74
N ILE A 156 -4.32 -0.81 13.54
CA ILE A 156 -3.04 -0.22 13.12
C ILE A 156 -3.34 0.81 12.04
N PHE A 157 -2.83 2.03 12.16
CA PHE A 157 -3.11 3.11 11.24
C PHE A 157 -2.42 2.95 9.89
N HIS A 158 -3.10 3.49 8.88
CA HIS A 158 -2.58 3.67 7.53
C HIS A 158 -1.68 4.90 7.43
N PHE A 159 -0.84 4.91 6.40
CA PHE A 159 0.06 5.99 6.02
C PHE A 159 -0.11 6.34 4.54
N MET A 160 -0.31 7.63 4.24
CA MET A 160 -0.35 8.20 2.89
C MET A 160 -1.12 7.36 1.85
N ASN A 161 -2.33 6.91 2.19
CA ASN A 161 -3.21 6.10 1.34
C ASN A 161 -2.64 4.74 0.88
N THR A 162 -1.50 4.29 1.40
CA THR A 162 -0.69 3.22 0.79
C THR A 162 -0.23 2.16 1.78
N SER A 163 0.55 2.52 2.79
CA SER A 163 1.07 1.63 3.85
C SER A 163 1.77 0.38 3.30
N THR A 164 2.97 0.51 2.79
CA THR A 164 3.62 -0.52 1.96
C THR A 164 4.65 -1.38 2.70
N PHE A 165 4.98 -1.08 3.95
CA PHE A 165 5.86 -1.92 4.78
C PHE A 165 5.12 -3.13 5.37
N THR A 166 4.44 -3.88 4.50
CA THR A 166 3.65 -5.08 4.80
C THR A 166 3.63 -5.98 3.56
N GLU A 167 3.50 -7.29 3.75
CA GLU A 167 3.37 -8.23 2.62
C GLU A 167 2.06 -8.03 1.84
N TYR A 168 1.00 -7.55 2.51
CA TYR A 168 -0.29 -7.24 1.91
C TYR A 168 -0.83 -5.90 2.42
N THR A 169 -1.27 -5.04 1.50
CA THR A 169 -1.94 -3.77 1.82
C THR A 169 -3.31 -3.70 1.16
N VAL A 170 -4.19 -2.88 1.72
CA VAL A 170 -5.48 -2.53 1.13
C VAL A 170 -5.51 -1.01 0.94
N VAL A 171 -5.87 -0.58 -0.27
CA VAL A 171 -5.87 0.82 -0.67
C VAL A 171 -7.16 1.13 -1.44
N ASP A 172 -7.56 2.40 -1.46
CA ASP A 172 -8.62 2.87 -2.35
C ASP A 172 -8.18 2.64 -3.82
N SER A 173 -9.08 2.19 -4.70
CA SER A 173 -8.74 1.88 -6.10
C SER A 173 -8.18 3.09 -6.85
N ALA A 174 -8.62 4.30 -6.46
CA ALA A 174 -8.12 5.58 -6.96
C ALA A 174 -6.63 5.85 -6.62
N CYS A 175 -6.05 5.08 -5.70
CA CYS A 175 -4.64 5.19 -5.26
C CYS A 175 -3.76 4.07 -5.86
N VAL A 176 -4.19 3.48 -6.99
CA VAL A 176 -3.50 2.36 -7.64
C VAL A 176 -3.51 2.55 -9.15
N VAL A 177 -2.36 2.31 -9.78
CA VAL A 177 -2.22 2.33 -11.24
C VAL A 177 -1.85 0.95 -11.74
N LYS A 178 -2.64 0.44 -12.68
CA LYS A 178 -2.33 -0.80 -13.40
C LYS A 178 -1.15 -0.61 -14.35
N ILE A 179 -0.18 -1.49 -14.25
CA ILE A 179 1.00 -1.51 -15.11
C ILE A 179 0.71 -2.33 -16.37
N ASN A 180 1.08 -1.77 -17.52
CA ASN A 180 1.03 -2.50 -18.79
C ASN A 180 1.96 -3.74 -18.72
N PRO A 181 1.49 -4.94 -19.09
CA PRO A 181 2.28 -6.17 -19.05
C PRO A 181 3.69 -6.08 -19.64
N GLN A 182 3.91 -5.24 -20.65
CA GLN A 182 5.22 -5.06 -21.30
C GLN A 182 6.29 -4.48 -20.37
N TYR A 183 5.91 -3.81 -19.27
CA TYR A 183 6.83 -3.20 -18.31
C TYR A 183 7.01 -4.01 -17.02
N THR A 184 6.45 -5.22 -16.96
CA THR A 184 6.48 -6.05 -15.74
C THR A 184 7.88 -6.52 -15.35
N SER A 185 8.81 -6.65 -16.29
CA SER A 185 10.22 -6.92 -16.01
C SER A 185 10.91 -5.80 -15.21
N SER A 186 10.33 -4.59 -15.20
CA SER A 186 10.87 -3.41 -14.52
C SER A 186 10.17 -3.10 -13.18
N LEU A 187 9.28 -3.96 -12.67
CA LEU A 187 8.46 -3.67 -11.47
C LEU A 187 9.25 -3.20 -10.26
N LYS A 188 10.46 -3.74 -10.05
CA LYS A 188 11.35 -3.31 -8.97
C LYS A 188 11.71 -1.82 -9.11
N ASN A 189 12.00 -1.36 -10.31
CA ASN A 189 12.38 0.03 -10.58
C ASN A 189 11.16 0.97 -10.65
N LEU A 190 9.99 0.44 -11.06
CA LEU A 190 8.75 1.21 -11.11
C LEU A 190 8.29 1.69 -9.73
N THR A 191 8.77 1.09 -8.63
CA THR A 191 8.53 1.59 -7.27
C THR A 191 8.94 3.06 -7.12
N LEU A 192 10.05 3.48 -7.73
CA LEU A 192 10.57 4.85 -7.63
C LEU A 192 9.70 5.89 -8.35
N LEU A 193 8.83 5.46 -9.27
CA LEU A 193 7.90 6.36 -9.96
C LEU A 193 6.71 6.76 -9.07
N SER A 194 6.49 6.07 -7.95
CA SER A 194 5.39 6.39 -7.06
C SER A 194 5.67 7.61 -6.18
N CYS A 195 6.93 8.01 -5.98
CA CYS A 195 7.31 9.28 -5.36
C CYS A 195 8.62 9.83 -5.95
N GLY A 196 9.79 9.38 -5.48
CA GLY A 196 11.06 10.07 -5.67
C GLY A 196 11.35 10.55 -7.10
N VAL A 197 11.26 9.66 -8.10
CA VAL A 197 11.57 10.01 -9.49
C VAL A 197 10.53 10.93 -10.11
N SER A 198 9.23 10.67 -9.88
CA SER A 198 8.17 11.49 -10.47
C SER A 198 8.15 12.89 -9.88
N THR A 199 8.32 13.01 -8.56
CA THR A 199 8.39 14.31 -7.88
C THR A 199 9.63 15.11 -8.30
N GLU A 200 10.79 14.47 -8.43
CA GLU A 200 12.00 15.15 -8.91
C GLU A 200 11.88 15.61 -10.37
N LEU A 201 11.27 14.81 -11.25
CA LEU A 201 11.02 15.19 -12.64
C LEU A 201 10.04 16.35 -12.75
N GLU A 202 8.96 16.36 -11.96
CA GLU A 202 8.03 17.49 -11.91
C GLU A 202 8.70 18.77 -11.38
N ALA A 203 9.54 18.67 -10.34
CA ALA A 203 10.23 19.82 -9.77
C ALA A 203 11.26 20.47 -10.72
N ASN A 204 11.85 19.67 -11.62
CA ASN A 204 12.87 20.11 -12.57
C ASN A 204 12.35 20.31 -14.01
N GLY A 205 11.07 20.02 -14.25
CA GLY A 205 10.44 20.04 -15.58
C GLY A 205 9.94 21.41 -16.04
N ASN A 206 10.75 22.46 -15.84
CA ASN A 206 10.49 23.82 -16.34
C ASN A 206 11.47 24.17 -17.48
#